data_AF-A0A831USH0-F1
#
_entry.id   AF-A0A831USH0-F1
#
_cell.length_a   1.000
_cell.length_b   1.000
_cell.length_c   1.000
_cell.angle_alpha   90.00
_cell.angle_beta   90.00
_cell.angle_gamma   90.00
#
_symmetry.space_group_name_H-M   'P 1'
#
loop_
_entity.id
_entity.type
_entity.pdbx_description
1 polymer ?
#
loop_
_entity_poly.entity_id
_entity_poly.type
_entity_poly.pdbx_seq_one_letter_code
_entity_poly.pdbx_strand_id
1 'polypeptide(L)'
;MDDKIFEALAHPLRRRALKLLGERPRMYSELMEELGVDSPTLAFHLKKLAGLVEKNDRGFYALTELGRRALSVMSALEGAGQPQPGAGAGELVFSDRAVLKIDRAFLEMARREGRKIRVFDTAILEVEGDVTPELLGVLEEIRDVAVVKAPRHLRPYVEAKARDVVMVTDRGILVSTLKFAVQLLGYLGPLKAFRRGEGLSEVYSGSFAHGGRVEVEVDGGRVRISRGPNRAVARCRDADDFEISPGAVSASGCDVELSLEGVESLALDVAGGYVALSLGLSELRAEVSGGVVDADLSLGRGAVSIEAAGGAFAGRLRYSPFEGTSRLDVSATGGAVNLSLELPPDVGLSARASAAGGIVKTPKPRPGGRGVLEISAEAAGGAVKIEAKDA
;
A
#
# COMPACT_ATOMS: atom_id res chain seq x y z
N MET A 1 -3.14 5.43 29.39
CA MET A 1 -2.29 4.26 29.67
C MET A 1 -1.48 4.08 28.42
N ASP A 2 -0.16 4.20 28.53
CA ASP A 2 0.71 5.02 27.67
C ASP A 2 0.58 4.84 26.15
N ASP A 3 0.02 5.85 25.46
CA ASP A 3 -0.13 5.92 24.00
C ASP A 3 1.21 5.75 23.25
N LYS A 4 2.32 6.17 23.88
CA LYS A 4 3.70 5.97 23.39
C LYS A 4 4.09 4.50 23.21
N ILE A 5 3.53 3.58 24.00
CA ILE A 5 3.78 2.15 23.85
C ILE A 5 3.10 1.64 22.58
N PHE A 6 1.84 1.99 22.35
CA PHE A 6 1.10 1.53 21.18
C PHE A 6 1.63 2.15 19.87
N GLU A 7 1.98 3.44 19.88
CA GLU A 7 2.58 4.13 18.73
C GLU A 7 3.95 3.52 18.35
N ALA A 8 4.79 3.25 19.33
CA ALA A 8 6.07 2.58 19.12
C ALA A 8 5.91 1.15 18.57
N LEU A 9 4.90 0.42 19.04
CA LEU A 9 4.62 -0.96 18.62
C LEU A 9 3.85 -1.06 17.30
N ALA A 10 3.28 0.01 16.76
CA ALA A 10 2.51 -0.02 15.51
C ALA A 10 3.36 -0.36 14.27
N HIS A 11 4.64 0.02 14.26
CA HIS A 11 5.50 -0.17 13.08
C HIS A 11 6.40 -1.42 13.19
N PRO A 12 6.46 -2.28 12.17
CA PRO A 12 7.21 -3.54 12.20
C PRO A 12 8.72 -3.35 12.40
N LEU A 13 9.27 -2.22 11.95
CA LEU A 13 10.70 -1.92 12.16
C LEU A 13 11.01 -1.50 13.60
N ARG A 14 10.10 -0.76 14.23
CA ARG A 14 10.24 -0.36 15.64
C ARG A 14 10.09 -1.57 16.57
N ARG A 15 9.15 -2.48 16.26
CA ARG A 15 9.04 -3.79 16.93
C ARG A 15 10.34 -4.59 16.83
N ARG A 16 10.93 -4.69 15.64
CA ARG A 16 12.22 -5.35 15.43
C ARG A 16 13.35 -4.66 16.20
N ALA A 17 13.44 -3.33 16.16
CA ALA A 17 14.42 -2.56 16.93
C ALA A 17 14.30 -2.83 18.44
N LEU A 18 13.08 -2.85 18.98
CA LEU A 18 12.83 -3.17 20.39
C LEU A 18 13.24 -4.62 20.75
N LYS A 19 13.02 -5.60 19.85
CA LYS A 19 13.46 -6.99 20.06
C LYS A 19 14.98 -7.09 20.13
N LEU A 20 15.66 -6.51 19.15
CA LEU A 20 17.13 -6.46 19.14
C LEU A 20 17.62 -5.82 20.43
N LEU A 21 17.16 -4.62 20.75
CA LEU A 21 17.57 -3.91 21.98
C LEU A 21 17.18 -4.62 23.28
N GLY A 22 16.20 -5.53 23.23
CA GLY A 22 15.84 -6.42 24.33
C GLY A 22 16.83 -7.55 24.60
N GLU A 23 17.55 -8.01 23.59
CA GLU A 23 18.60 -9.01 23.73
C GLU A 23 19.86 -8.41 24.35
N ARG A 24 20.30 -7.26 23.82
CA ARG A 24 21.43 -6.48 24.33
C ARG A 24 21.42 -5.05 23.78
N PRO A 25 22.05 -4.09 24.48
CA PRO A 25 22.36 -2.78 23.90
C PRO A 25 23.20 -2.91 22.61
N ARG A 26 22.94 -2.02 21.64
CA ARG A 26 23.59 -2.01 20.32
C ARG A 26 23.99 -0.60 19.89
N MET A 27 25.03 -0.50 19.07
CA MET A 27 25.42 0.75 18.42
C MET A 27 24.48 1.10 17.26
N TYR A 28 24.50 2.37 16.87
CA TYR A 28 23.69 2.86 15.74
C TYR A 28 23.95 2.08 14.44
N SER A 29 25.22 1.83 14.13
CA SER A 29 25.64 1.08 12.94
C SER A 29 25.21 -0.38 12.96
N GLU A 30 25.25 -1.03 14.14
CA GLU A 30 24.75 -2.41 14.31
C GLU A 30 23.23 -2.46 14.08
N LEU A 31 22.49 -1.47 14.59
CA LEU A 31 21.05 -1.38 14.35
C LEU A 31 20.72 -1.15 12.88
N MET A 32 21.46 -0.30 12.17
CA MET A 32 21.27 -0.09 10.72
C MET A 32 21.46 -1.40 9.93
N GLU A 33 22.53 -2.13 10.24
CA GLU A 33 22.88 -3.39 9.57
C GLU A 33 21.85 -4.49 9.88
N GLU A 34 21.51 -4.70 11.15
CA GLU A 34 20.56 -5.75 11.57
C GLU A 34 19.11 -5.44 11.15
N LEU A 35 18.73 -4.16 11.03
CA LEU A 35 17.40 -3.75 10.57
C LEU A 35 17.30 -3.54 9.05
N GLY A 36 18.43 -3.47 8.34
CA GLY A 36 18.49 -3.28 6.89
C GLY A 36 17.98 -1.91 6.44
N VAL A 37 18.29 -0.84 7.16
CA VAL A 37 17.83 0.54 6.86
C VAL A 37 18.96 1.55 6.82
N ASP A 38 18.72 2.64 6.10
CA ASP A 38 19.64 3.76 6.03
C ASP A 38 19.63 4.63 7.29
N SER A 39 20.61 5.54 7.38
CA SER A 39 20.80 6.38 8.56
C SER A 39 19.62 7.33 8.79
N PRO A 40 19.05 8.03 7.79
CA PRO A 40 17.86 8.87 8.00
C PRO A 40 16.66 8.09 8.53
N THR A 41 16.37 6.91 7.98
CA THR A 41 15.25 6.05 8.39
C THR A 41 15.43 5.56 9.82
N LEU A 42 16.64 5.13 10.20
CA LEU A 42 16.90 4.70 11.58
C LEU A 42 16.78 5.87 12.58
N ALA A 43 17.28 7.06 12.22
CA ALA A 43 17.21 8.24 13.08
C ALA A 43 15.74 8.63 13.35
N PHE A 44 14.91 8.58 12.32
CA PHE A 44 13.49 8.84 12.40
C PHE A 44 12.78 7.86 13.34
N HIS A 45 13.01 6.56 13.18
CA HIS A 45 12.39 5.55 14.03
C HIS A 45 12.89 5.60 15.48
N LEU A 46 14.18 5.87 15.72
CA LEU A 46 14.71 6.07 17.07
C LEU A 46 14.13 7.31 17.75
N LYS A 47 13.87 8.38 16.99
CA LYS A 47 13.16 9.57 17.49
C LYS A 47 11.73 9.24 17.93
N LYS A 48 11.00 8.43 17.15
CA LYS A 48 9.65 7.95 17.51
C LYS A 48 9.66 6.89 18.64
N LEU A 49 10.81 6.28 18.92
CA LEU A 49 11.04 5.41 20.08
C LEU A 49 11.51 6.19 21.33
N ALA A 50 11.55 7.52 21.29
CA ALA A 50 11.98 8.33 22.42
C ALA A 50 11.13 8.05 23.67
N GLY A 51 11.81 7.67 24.76
CA GLY A 51 11.18 7.25 26.02
C GLY A 51 11.06 5.73 26.20
N LEU A 52 11.09 4.95 25.11
CA LEU A 52 11.24 3.49 25.16
C LEU A 52 12.69 3.05 24.91
N VAL A 53 13.42 3.82 24.11
CA VAL A 53 14.83 3.62 23.82
C VAL A 53 15.60 4.86 24.28
N GLU A 54 16.73 4.62 24.94
CA GLU A 54 17.68 5.64 25.35
C GLU A 54 19.06 5.37 24.78
N LYS A 55 19.85 6.42 24.59
CA LYS A 55 21.26 6.33 24.20
C LYS A 55 22.12 6.61 25.43
N ASN A 56 22.98 5.67 25.79
CA ASN A 56 23.91 5.86 26.90
C ASN A 56 25.15 6.68 26.50
N ASP A 57 25.94 7.06 27.50
CA ASP A 57 27.15 7.88 27.34
C ASP A 57 28.23 7.22 26.46
N ARG A 58 28.14 5.91 26.24
CA ARG A 58 29.04 5.14 25.38
C ARG A 58 28.53 5.00 23.95
N GLY A 59 27.39 5.62 23.62
CA GLY A 59 26.81 5.62 22.29
C GLY A 59 25.94 4.41 21.95
N PHE A 60 25.67 3.52 22.91
CA PHE A 60 24.78 2.38 22.72
C PHE A 60 23.34 2.77 22.98
N TYR A 61 22.45 2.27 22.14
CA TYR A 61 21.01 2.30 22.35
C TYR A 61 20.60 1.13 23.23
N ALA A 62 19.72 1.37 24.19
CA ALA A 62 19.20 0.38 25.12
C ALA A 62 17.72 0.65 25.42
N LEU A 63 16.99 -0.39 25.83
CA LEU A 63 15.62 -0.22 26.30
C LEU A 63 15.60 0.46 27.67
N THR A 64 14.73 1.45 27.81
CA THR A 64 14.33 2.00 29.10
C THR A 64 13.48 0.99 29.88
N GLU A 65 13.20 1.26 31.15
CA GLU A 65 12.20 0.53 31.95
C GLU A 65 10.82 0.42 31.23
N LEU A 66 10.41 1.50 30.56
CA LEU A 66 9.17 1.53 29.78
C LEU A 66 9.31 0.71 28.49
N GLY A 67 10.45 0.79 27.82
CA GLY A 67 10.76 -0.02 26.64
C GLY A 67 10.76 -1.53 26.92
N ARG A 68 11.26 -1.96 28.08
CA ARG A 68 11.21 -3.38 28.49
C ARG A 68 9.78 -3.86 28.75
N ARG A 69 8.94 -3.03 29.37
CA ARG A 69 7.50 -3.32 29.54
C ARG A 69 6.78 -3.40 28.20
N ALA A 70 7.05 -2.47 27.28
CA ALA A 70 6.52 -2.49 25.92
C ALA A 70 6.92 -3.77 25.17
N LEU A 71 8.18 -4.18 25.26
CA LEU A 71 8.67 -5.44 24.69
C LEU A 71 7.99 -6.67 25.30
N SER A 72 7.74 -6.68 26.62
CA SER A 72 7.02 -7.78 27.29
C SER A 72 5.57 -7.88 26.83
N VAL A 73 4.87 -6.75 26.68
CA VAL A 73 3.49 -6.72 26.15
C VAL A 73 3.46 -7.18 24.70
N MET A 74 4.39 -6.69 23.88
CA MET A 74 4.54 -7.13 22.49
C MET A 74 4.80 -8.63 22.40
N SER A 75 5.71 -9.17 23.21
CA SER A 75 6.02 -10.60 23.22
C SER A 75 4.85 -11.45 23.71
N ALA A 76 4.03 -10.93 24.63
CA ALA A 76 2.80 -11.60 25.06
C ALA A 76 1.71 -11.59 23.97
N LEU A 77 1.61 -10.51 23.19
CA LEU A 77 0.70 -10.39 22.04
C LEU A 77 1.18 -11.22 20.83
N GLU A 78 2.49 -11.32 20.62
CA GLU A 78 3.08 -12.19 19.59
C GLU A 78 3.05 -13.67 20.00
N GLY A 79 3.16 -13.96 21.30
CA GLY A 79 2.88 -15.27 21.89
C GLY A 79 1.39 -15.64 21.84
N ALA A 80 0.50 -14.64 21.76
CA ALA A 80 -0.91 -14.81 21.41
C ALA A 80 -1.14 -15.02 19.89
N GLY A 81 -0.06 -15.01 19.09
CA GLY A 81 -0.04 -15.35 17.67
C GLY A 81 0.04 -16.86 17.38
N GLN A 82 0.04 -17.71 18.41
CA GLN A 82 -0.50 -19.07 18.29
C GLN A 82 -2.02 -19.00 18.39
N PRO A 83 -2.79 -19.82 17.64
CA PRO A 83 -4.25 -19.73 17.60
C PRO A 83 -4.80 -19.75 19.02
N GLN A 84 -5.21 -18.58 19.53
CA GLN A 84 -5.92 -18.50 20.79
C GLN A 84 -7.38 -18.83 20.48
N PRO A 85 -7.93 -19.91 21.07
CA PRO A 85 -9.37 -20.04 21.19
C PRO A 85 -9.85 -18.95 22.15
N GLY A 86 -10.10 -17.75 21.61
CA GLY A 86 -10.69 -16.64 22.33
C GLY A 86 -12.19 -16.87 22.50
N ALA A 87 -12.55 -17.26 23.72
CA ALA A 87 -13.87 -17.40 24.32
C ALA A 87 -15.05 -16.71 23.59
N GLY A 88 -15.69 -17.48 22.73
CA GLY A 88 -17.08 -17.39 22.31
C GLY A 88 -17.40 -18.72 21.65
N ALA A 89 -18.15 -19.58 22.34
CA ALA A 89 -18.50 -20.90 21.83
C ALA A 89 -19.24 -20.74 20.48
N GLY A 90 -18.53 -21.04 19.38
CA GLY A 90 -19.14 -21.12 18.06
C GLY A 90 -18.51 -20.29 16.94
N GLU A 91 -17.39 -19.56 17.10
CA GLU A 91 -16.83 -18.74 16.00
C GLU A 91 -15.31 -18.97 15.71
N LEU A 92 -14.92 -18.73 14.46
CA LEU A 92 -13.59 -18.79 13.84
C LEU A 92 -13.41 -17.50 13.05
N VAL A 93 -12.53 -16.62 13.51
CA VAL A 93 -12.30 -15.32 12.87
C VAL A 93 -10.96 -15.34 12.14
N PHE A 94 -10.96 -14.95 10.86
CA PHE A 94 -9.76 -14.78 10.04
C PHE A 94 -9.64 -13.32 9.62
N SER A 95 -8.53 -12.68 9.96
CA SER A 95 -8.20 -11.31 9.54
C SER A 95 -6.75 -11.20 9.04
N ASP A 96 -6.44 -10.08 8.40
CA ASP A 96 -5.07 -9.65 8.05
C ASP A 96 -4.33 -10.64 7.13
N ARG A 97 -5.05 -11.28 6.21
CA ARG A 97 -4.47 -12.24 5.26
C ARG A 97 -4.32 -11.63 3.87
N ALA A 98 -3.11 -11.72 3.32
CA ALA A 98 -2.89 -11.41 1.90
C ALA A 98 -3.68 -12.38 1.00
N VAL A 99 -3.69 -13.66 1.33
CA VAL A 99 -4.52 -14.68 0.66
C VAL A 99 -5.04 -15.66 1.71
N LEU A 100 -6.36 -15.85 1.75
CA LEU A 100 -7.02 -16.89 2.52
C LEU A 100 -7.64 -17.90 1.56
N LYS A 101 -7.27 -19.17 1.70
CA LYS A 101 -7.88 -20.29 0.96
C LYS A 101 -8.81 -21.05 1.88
N ILE A 102 -10.03 -21.28 1.43
CA ILE A 102 -11.04 -22.07 2.11
C ILE A 102 -11.30 -23.32 1.28
N ASP A 103 -10.87 -24.47 1.80
CA ASP A 103 -11.12 -25.78 1.21
C ASP A 103 -12.26 -26.51 1.92
N ARG A 104 -12.67 -27.62 1.32
CA ARG A 104 -13.71 -28.48 1.86
C ARG A 104 -13.35 -29.04 3.24
N ALA A 105 -12.11 -29.49 3.44
CA ALA A 105 -11.67 -30.12 4.69
C ALA A 105 -11.77 -29.13 5.87
N PHE A 106 -11.40 -27.89 5.64
CA PHE A 106 -11.49 -26.80 6.60
C PHE A 106 -12.94 -26.48 6.97
N LEU A 107 -13.84 -26.38 6.00
CA LEU A 107 -15.28 -26.16 6.25
C LEU A 107 -15.95 -27.34 6.96
N GLU A 108 -15.58 -28.57 6.61
CA GLU A 108 -16.09 -29.78 7.28
C GLU A 108 -15.64 -29.86 8.74
N MET A 109 -14.39 -29.50 9.02
CA MET A 109 -13.87 -29.41 10.38
C MET A 109 -14.64 -28.36 11.19
N ALA A 110 -14.79 -27.14 10.67
CA ALA A 110 -15.54 -26.08 11.33
C ALA A 110 -17.01 -26.47 11.57
N ARG A 111 -17.65 -27.14 10.60
CA ARG A 111 -19.03 -27.65 10.74
C ARG A 111 -19.14 -28.70 11.84
N ARG A 112 -18.21 -29.66 11.91
CA ARG A 112 -18.18 -30.74 12.91
C ARG A 112 -18.02 -30.19 14.32
N GLU A 113 -17.23 -29.13 14.46
CA GLU A 113 -17.00 -28.43 15.73
C GLU A 113 -18.12 -27.44 16.07
N GLY A 114 -19.14 -27.27 15.20
CA GLY A 114 -20.21 -26.30 15.41
C GLY A 114 -19.74 -24.84 15.35
N ARG A 115 -18.62 -24.57 14.66
CA ARG A 115 -17.98 -23.25 14.58
C ARG A 115 -18.34 -22.56 13.29
N LYS A 116 -18.70 -21.29 13.36
CA LYS A 116 -18.96 -20.36 12.26
C LYS A 116 -17.68 -19.63 11.87
N ILE A 117 -17.50 -19.34 10.60
CA ILE A 117 -16.30 -18.69 10.08
C ILE A 117 -16.65 -17.26 9.69
N ARG A 118 -15.81 -16.29 10.09
CA ARG A 118 -15.93 -14.89 9.67
C ARG A 118 -14.59 -14.43 9.12
N VAL A 119 -14.62 -13.75 7.98
CA VAL A 119 -13.42 -13.30 7.26
C VAL A 119 -13.44 -11.78 7.17
N PHE A 120 -12.36 -11.15 7.62
CA PHE A 120 -12.14 -9.71 7.65
C PHE A 120 -10.81 -9.35 6.99
N ASP A 121 -10.64 -8.10 6.56
CA ASP A 121 -9.35 -7.49 6.21
C ASP A 121 -8.43 -8.41 5.40
N THR A 122 -8.98 -8.99 4.35
CA THR A 122 -8.30 -10.02 3.54
C THR A 122 -8.21 -9.54 2.11
N ALA A 123 -7.02 -9.51 1.52
CA ALA A 123 -6.88 -9.02 0.15
C ALA A 123 -7.54 -9.99 -0.85
N ILE A 124 -7.34 -11.30 -0.69
CA ILE A 124 -7.96 -12.31 -1.54
C ILE A 124 -8.50 -13.47 -0.71
N LEU A 125 -9.80 -13.74 -0.84
CA LEU A 125 -10.43 -14.96 -0.36
C LEU A 125 -10.67 -15.90 -1.54
N GLU A 126 -10.23 -17.15 -1.44
CA GLU A 126 -10.44 -18.17 -2.47
C GLU A 126 -11.17 -19.38 -1.90
N VAL A 127 -12.36 -19.64 -2.43
CA VAL A 127 -13.20 -20.81 -2.08
C VAL A 127 -12.95 -21.93 -3.08
N GLU A 128 -12.71 -23.13 -2.57
CA GLU A 128 -12.37 -24.26 -3.41
C GLU A 128 -13.53 -24.81 -4.27
N GLY A 129 -13.16 -25.44 -5.39
CA GLY A 129 -14.09 -25.95 -6.41
C GLY A 129 -15.02 -27.06 -5.93
N ASP A 130 -14.55 -27.82 -4.96
CA ASP A 130 -15.19 -28.97 -4.35
C ASP A 130 -16.08 -28.61 -3.14
N VAL A 131 -16.17 -27.32 -2.80
CA VAL A 131 -17.06 -26.82 -1.75
C VAL A 131 -18.53 -26.83 -2.24
N THR A 132 -19.44 -27.25 -1.37
CA THR A 132 -20.90 -27.25 -1.62
C THR A 132 -21.59 -26.07 -0.93
N PRO A 133 -22.78 -25.65 -1.39
CA PRO A 133 -23.55 -24.59 -0.74
C PRO A 133 -23.83 -24.83 0.75
N GLU A 134 -24.06 -26.10 1.12
CA GLU A 134 -24.36 -26.50 2.50
C GLU A 134 -23.14 -26.32 3.40
N LEU A 135 -21.93 -26.63 2.90
CA LEU A 135 -20.68 -26.42 3.63
C LEU A 135 -20.34 -24.93 3.75
N LEU A 136 -20.66 -24.14 2.74
CA LEU A 136 -20.50 -22.68 2.80
C LEU A 136 -21.42 -22.02 3.84
N GLY A 137 -22.47 -22.70 4.30
CA GLY A 137 -23.33 -22.23 5.41
C GLY A 137 -22.58 -22.02 6.74
N VAL A 138 -21.36 -22.56 6.86
CA VAL A 138 -20.46 -22.34 7.99
C VAL A 138 -19.78 -20.97 7.93
N LEU A 139 -19.49 -20.48 6.73
CA LEU A 139 -19.02 -19.12 6.51
C LEU A 139 -20.19 -18.17 6.78
N GLU A 140 -20.08 -17.36 7.82
CA GLU A 140 -21.15 -16.48 8.28
C GLU A 140 -21.03 -15.10 7.64
N GLU A 141 -19.82 -14.58 7.56
CA GLU A 141 -19.55 -13.23 7.08
C GLU A 141 -18.23 -13.15 6.30
N ILE A 142 -18.26 -12.42 5.18
CA ILE A 142 -17.08 -11.98 4.46
C ILE A 142 -17.14 -10.47 4.42
N ARG A 143 -16.15 -9.80 5.02
CA ARG A 143 -16.15 -8.35 5.16
C ARG A 143 -14.80 -7.75 4.83
N ASP A 144 -14.78 -6.57 4.19
CA ASP A 144 -13.56 -5.81 3.90
C ASP A 144 -12.54 -6.67 3.10
N VAL A 145 -13.05 -7.38 2.09
CA VAL A 145 -12.26 -8.26 1.22
C VAL A 145 -12.17 -7.71 -0.19
N ALA A 146 -10.97 -7.54 -0.74
CA ALA A 146 -10.83 -6.98 -2.08
C ALA A 146 -11.35 -7.96 -3.16
N VAL A 147 -10.91 -9.23 -3.15
CA VAL A 147 -11.37 -10.19 -4.15
C VAL A 147 -11.80 -11.51 -3.52
N VAL A 148 -13.01 -11.95 -3.83
CA VAL A 148 -13.49 -13.29 -3.51
C VAL A 148 -13.57 -14.13 -4.78
N LYS A 149 -12.84 -15.25 -4.82
CA LYS A 149 -12.89 -16.22 -5.90
C LYS A 149 -13.74 -17.41 -5.45
N ALA A 150 -14.87 -17.63 -6.12
CA ALA A 150 -15.80 -18.70 -5.79
C ALA A 150 -16.32 -19.39 -7.06
N PRO A 151 -16.49 -20.72 -7.05
CA PRO A 151 -17.15 -21.45 -8.12
C PRO A 151 -18.53 -20.87 -8.47
N ARG A 152 -18.93 -20.97 -9.75
CA ARG A 152 -20.19 -20.39 -10.26
C ARG A 152 -21.42 -20.83 -9.46
N HIS A 153 -21.45 -22.09 -9.02
CA HIS A 153 -22.55 -22.64 -8.23
C HIS A 153 -22.61 -22.10 -6.79
N LEU A 154 -21.51 -21.57 -6.25
CA LEU A 154 -21.45 -20.99 -4.90
C LEU A 154 -21.65 -19.48 -4.88
N ARG A 155 -21.56 -18.82 -6.03
CA ARG A 155 -21.60 -17.36 -6.15
C ARG A 155 -22.81 -16.72 -5.44
N PRO A 156 -24.06 -17.19 -5.63
CA PRO A 156 -25.21 -16.58 -4.95
C PRO A 156 -25.11 -16.65 -3.42
N TYR A 157 -24.49 -17.72 -2.90
CA TYR A 157 -24.32 -17.94 -1.47
C TYR A 157 -23.20 -17.10 -0.87
N VAL A 158 -22.11 -16.90 -1.61
CA VAL A 158 -21.01 -15.99 -1.24
C VAL A 158 -21.51 -14.54 -1.25
N GLU A 159 -22.20 -14.13 -2.31
CA GLU A 159 -22.74 -12.77 -2.45
C GLU A 159 -23.72 -12.42 -1.33
N ALA A 160 -24.54 -13.36 -0.88
CA ALA A 160 -25.45 -13.16 0.25
C ALA A 160 -24.74 -12.92 1.59
N LYS A 161 -23.47 -13.29 1.71
CA LYS A 161 -22.65 -13.22 2.94
C LYS A 161 -21.55 -12.14 2.87
N ALA A 162 -21.36 -11.56 1.69
CA ALA A 162 -20.35 -10.55 1.41
C ALA A 162 -20.85 -9.15 1.78
N ARG A 163 -20.04 -8.43 2.55
CA ARG A 163 -20.23 -7.02 2.91
C ARG A 163 -18.93 -6.28 2.59
N ASP A 164 -18.99 -5.13 1.93
CA ASP A 164 -17.79 -4.35 1.60
C ASP A 164 -16.73 -5.17 0.81
N VAL A 165 -17.19 -6.00 -0.14
CA VAL A 165 -16.33 -6.79 -1.03
C VAL A 165 -16.24 -6.15 -2.41
N VAL A 166 -15.03 -5.94 -2.92
CA VAL A 166 -14.82 -5.22 -4.20
C VAL A 166 -15.24 -6.09 -5.39
N MET A 167 -14.93 -7.39 -5.40
CA MET A 167 -15.28 -8.27 -6.51
C MET A 167 -15.49 -9.73 -6.09
N VAL A 168 -16.52 -10.39 -6.64
CA VAL A 168 -16.73 -11.84 -6.57
C VAL A 168 -16.63 -12.46 -7.98
N THR A 169 -15.75 -13.45 -8.18
CA THR A 169 -15.42 -14.02 -9.52
C THR A 169 -15.23 -15.54 -9.51
N ASP A 170 -15.23 -16.19 -10.69
CA ASP A 170 -15.12 -17.66 -10.83
C ASP A 170 -13.67 -18.20 -10.90
N ARG A 171 -13.49 -19.50 -10.59
CA ARG A 171 -12.20 -20.21 -10.59
C ARG A 171 -11.67 -20.57 -11.99
N GLY A 172 -12.49 -20.45 -13.04
CA GLY A 172 -12.27 -21.07 -14.35
C GLY A 172 -11.29 -20.35 -15.27
N ILE A 173 -10.69 -19.23 -14.85
CA ILE A 173 -9.81 -18.43 -15.69
C ILE A 173 -8.37 -18.48 -15.15
N LEU A 174 -7.51 -19.28 -15.79
CA LEU A 174 -6.12 -19.51 -15.36
C LEU A 174 -5.12 -18.54 -16.06
N VAL A 175 -4.30 -17.91 -15.20
CA VAL A 175 -3.03 -17.18 -15.38
C VAL A 175 -3.07 -15.74 -15.93
N SER A 176 -3.80 -15.42 -16.99
CA SER A 176 -3.79 -14.06 -17.58
C SER A 176 -4.72 -13.05 -16.90
N THR A 177 -5.80 -13.53 -16.27
CA THR A 177 -6.75 -12.75 -15.46
C THR A 177 -6.26 -12.49 -14.04
N LEU A 178 -5.36 -13.31 -13.48
CA LEU A 178 -4.63 -13.00 -12.24
C LEU A 178 -3.68 -11.80 -12.45
N LYS A 179 -3.02 -11.77 -13.61
CA LYS A 179 -2.14 -10.68 -14.07
C LYS A 179 -2.86 -9.34 -14.23
N PHE A 180 -4.16 -9.36 -14.51
CA PHE A 180 -4.97 -8.16 -14.80
C PHE A 180 -5.98 -7.80 -13.69
N ALA A 181 -6.37 -8.71 -12.80
CA ALA A 181 -7.30 -8.41 -11.70
C ALA A 181 -6.64 -7.64 -10.54
N VAL A 182 -5.34 -7.88 -10.30
CA VAL A 182 -4.49 -6.99 -9.47
C VAL A 182 -4.27 -5.65 -10.17
N GLN A 183 -4.15 -5.68 -11.50
CA GLN A 183 -4.00 -4.55 -12.43
C GLN A 183 -5.24 -3.62 -12.46
N LEU A 184 -6.33 -4.00 -11.77
CA LEU A 184 -7.67 -3.38 -11.77
C LEU A 184 -8.31 -3.24 -10.35
N LEU A 185 -7.53 -3.03 -9.29
CA LEU A 185 -7.91 -1.88 -8.45
C LEU A 185 -7.67 -0.57 -9.23
N GLY A 186 -6.75 -0.59 -10.19
CA GLY A 186 -6.19 0.55 -10.90
C GLY A 186 -7.08 1.29 -11.90
N TYR A 187 -8.39 1.49 -11.64
CA TYR A 187 -9.21 2.51 -12.34
C TYR A 187 -10.54 2.87 -11.64
N LEU A 188 -10.93 2.24 -10.52
CA LEU A 188 -12.26 2.43 -9.90
C LEU A 188 -12.21 3.40 -8.71
N GLY A 189 -11.99 4.68 -9.00
CA GLY A 189 -12.69 5.73 -8.24
C GLY A 189 -14.21 5.64 -8.53
N PRO A 190 -15.12 5.85 -7.56
CA PRO A 190 -14.98 6.06 -6.13
C PRO A 190 -15.70 4.95 -5.35
N LEU A 191 -15.01 3.89 -4.93
CA LEU A 191 -15.56 3.06 -3.84
C LEU A 191 -15.42 3.85 -2.54
N LYS A 192 -16.52 4.49 -2.15
CA LYS A 192 -16.81 5.08 -0.83
C LYS A 192 -16.77 4.04 0.32
N ALA A 193 -15.86 3.06 0.28
CA ALA A 193 -15.89 1.88 1.12
C ALA A 193 -14.46 1.39 1.43
N PHE A 194 -13.73 2.16 2.21
CA PHE A 194 -12.99 1.62 3.36
C PHE A 194 -13.27 2.63 4.46
N ARG A 195 -14.36 2.35 5.19
CA ARG A 195 -15.09 3.20 6.15
C ARG A 195 -14.43 4.55 6.48
N ARG A 196 -15.22 5.63 6.31
CA ARG A 196 -15.18 6.82 7.15
C ARG A 196 -14.98 6.31 8.58
N GLY A 197 -13.75 6.42 9.09
CA GLY A 197 -13.38 5.74 10.32
C GLY A 197 -14.33 6.21 11.40
N GLU A 198 -15.11 5.29 11.96
CA GLU A 198 -15.75 5.54 13.24
C GLU A 198 -14.61 5.86 14.20
N GLY A 199 -14.51 7.13 14.64
CA GLY A 199 -13.42 7.64 15.47
C GLY A 199 -12.36 8.52 14.77
N LEU A 200 -12.51 8.89 13.48
CA LEU A 200 -11.65 9.93 12.88
C LEU A 200 -12.26 11.32 13.13
N SER A 201 -11.47 12.24 13.69
CA SER A 201 -11.82 13.64 13.86
C SER A 201 -11.09 14.49 12.82
N GLU A 202 -11.66 15.64 12.46
CA GLU A 202 -10.97 16.60 11.61
C GLU A 202 -9.88 17.29 12.43
N VAL A 203 -8.62 17.02 12.08
CA VAL A 203 -7.45 17.55 12.78
C VAL A 203 -6.84 18.74 12.04
N TYR A 204 -7.11 18.82 10.72
CA TYR A 204 -6.69 19.94 9.90
C TYR A 204 -7.69 20.24 8.79
N SER A 205 -7.92 21.53 8.54
CA SER A 205 -8.70 22.03 7.41
C SER A 205 -8.26 23.44 7.08
N GLY A 206 -7.47 23.60 6.01
CA GLY A 206 -6.81 24.88 5.75
C GLY A 206 -6.09 24.94 4.41
N SER A 207 -5.65 26.14 4.06
CA SER A 207 -4.85 26.40 2.86
C SER A 207 -3.48 25.74 2.94
N PHE A 208 -2.97 25.24 1.82
CA PHE A 208 -1.66 24.59 1.72
C PHE A 208 -0.76 25.33 0.73
N ALA A 209 0.33 25.92 1.20
CA ALA A 209 1.30 26.60 0.34
C ALA A 209 2.38 25.62 -0.15
N HIS A 210 2.80 25.68 -1.42
CA HIS A 210 3.82 24.73 -1.94
C HIS A 210 4.81 25.26 -2.99
N GLY A 211 4.66 26.48 -3.51
CA GLY A 211 5.66 27.06 -4.43
C GLY A 211 5.99 26.23 -5.68
N GLY A 212 5.07 25.36 -6.13
CA GLY A 212 5.24 24.50 -7.30
C GLY A 212 5.86 23.11 -7.03
N ARG A 213 6.35 22.83 -5.81
CA ARG A 213 6.92 21.52 -5.44
C ARG A 213 6.23 20.97 -4.20
N VAL A 214 5.79 19.72 -4.26
CA VAL A 214 5.08 19.07 -3.15
C VAL A 214 5.73 17.74 -2.82
N GLU A 215 5.92 17.48 -1.54
CA GLU A 215 6.34 16.20 -0.97
C GLU A 215 5.19 15.63 -0.13
N VAL A 216 4.85 14.37 -0.36
CA VAL A 216 3.79 13.68 0.38
C VAL A 216 4.28 12.34 0.88
N GLU A 217 4.24 12.15 2.19
CA GLU A 217 4.56 10.89 2.85
C GLU A 217 3.29 10.23 3.39
N VAL A 218 3.16 8.92 3.15
CA VAL A 218 1.97 8.14 3.56
C VAL A 218 2.37 6.82 4.22
N ASP A 219 2.03 6.69 5.50
CA ASP A 219 2.16 5.44 6.28
C ASP A 219 0.77 4.93 6.70
N GLY A 220 0.05 4.34 5.74
CA GLY A 220 -1.30 3.83 5.95
C GLY A 220 -2.41 4.87 5.76
N GLY A 221 -3.66 4.43 5.89
CA GLY A 221 -4.81 5.30 5.65
C GLY A 221 -5.10 5.54 4.17
N ARG A 222 -5.75 6.66 3.87
CA ARG A 222 -6.13 7.09 2.52
C ARG A 222 -5.69 8.52 2.28
N VAL A 223 -5.00 8.75 1.17
CA VAL A 223 -4.71 10.10 0.68
C VAL A 223 -5.27 10.27 -0.72
N ARG A 224 -6.06 11.32 -0.93
CA ARG A 224 -6.54 11.72 -2.26
C ARG A 224 -5.90 13.05 -2.62
N ILE A 225 -5.14 13.07 -3.70
CA ILE A 225 -4.51 14.27 -4.24
C ILE A 225 -5.16 14.59 -5.58
N SER A 226 -5.77 15.77 -5.69
CA SER A 226 -6.52 16.15 -6.89
C SER A 226 -6.30 17.60 -7.27
N ARG A 227 -6.62 17.97 -8.52
CA ARG A 227 -6.58 19.38 -8.93
C ARG A 227 -7.63 20.18 -8.16
N GLY A 228 -7.21 21.30 -7.57
CA GLY A 228 -8.15 22.22 -6.94
C GLY A 228 -7.45 23.32 -6.13
N PRO A 229 -8.22 24.12 -5.37
CA PRO A 229 -7.66 25.24 -4.63
C PRO A 229 -6.75 24.70 -3.52
N ASN A 230 -5.45 24.99 -3.62
CA ASN A 230 -4.37 24.69 -2.68
C ASN A 230 -4.81 24.59 -1.21
N ARG A 231 -5.29 23.41 -0.80
CA ARG A 231 -5.98 23.16 0.47
C ARG A 231 -5.78 21.71 0.88
N ALA A 232 -5.62 21.49 2.17
CA ALA A 232 -5.63 20.17 2.77
C ALA A 232 -6.76 20.05 3.79
N VAL A 233 -7.38 18.88 3.83
CA VAL A 233 -8.32 18.45 4.87
C VAL A 233 -7.85 17.09 5.36
N ALA A 234 -7.57 16.97 6.64
CA ALA A 234 -7.08 15.73 7.23
C ALA A 234 -8.00 15.27 8.36
N ARG A 235 -8.36 13.99 8.32
CA ARG A 235 -9.12 13.33 9.37
C ARG A 235 -8.31 12.17 9.91
N CYS A 236 -7.96 12.24 11.18
CA CYS A 236 -7.07 11.30 11.84
C CYS A 236 -7.67 10.87 13.18
N ARG A 237 -7.13 9.82 13.80
CA ARG A 237 -7.51 9.47 15.17
C ARG A 237 -6.80 10.38 16.16
N ASP A 238 -5.52 10.64 15.92
CA ASP A 238 -4.70 11.60 16.63
C ASP A 238 -4.34 12.79 15.73
N ALA A 239 -4.22 13.98 16.29
CA ALA A 239 -3.74 15.14 15.55
C ALA A 239 -2.24 15.01 15.20
N ASP A 240 -1.48 14.27 16.01
CA ASP A 240 -0.05 14.03 15.79
C ASP A 240 0.22 13.07 14.61
N ASP A 241 -0.82 12.40 14.09
CA ASP A 241 -0.74 11.53 12.91
C ASP A 241 -0.65 12.33 11.59
N PHE A 242 -0.85 13.65 11.63
CA PHE A 242 -0.82 14.52 10.45
C PHE A 242 0.09 15.73 10.66
N GLU A 243 1.11 15.85 9.82
CA GLU A 243 2.02 16.99 9.81
C GLU A 243 1.91 17.72 8.46
N ILE A 244 1.87 19.06 8.51
CA ILE A 244 1.78 19.91 7.33
C ILE A 244 2.71 21.11 7.47
N SER A 245 3.46 21.38 6.41
CA SER A 245 4.34 22.55 6.28
C SER A 245 4.33 23.04 4.83
N PRO A 246 4.88 24.23 4.51
CA PRO A 246 4.91 24.69 3.12
C PRO A 246 5.62 23.68 2.20
N GLY A 247 4.88 23.09 1.27
CA GLY A 247 5.38 22.12 0.30
C GLY A 247 5.48 20.68 0.79
N ALA A 248 5.13 20.37 2.05
CA ALA A 248 5.24 19.00 2.56
C ALA A 248 4.02 18.60 3.41
N VAL A 249 3.57 17.35 3.21
CA VAL A 249 2.48 16.71 3.97
C VAL A 249 2.92 15.32 4.38
N SER A 250 2.78 14.98 5.66
CA SER A 250 3.02 13.63 6.16
C SER A 250 1.77 13.13 6.89
N ALA A 251 1.35 11.90 6.60
CA ALA A 251 0.11 11.33 7.14
C ALA A 251 0.27 9.85 7.51
N SER A 252 -0.14 9.49 8.73
CA SER A 252 -0.11 8.12 9.24
C SER A 252 -1.52 7.64 9.57
N GLY A 253 -2.06 6.68 8.81
CA GLY A 253 -3.39 6.13 9.10
C GLY A 253 -4.58 7.12 8.98
N CYS A 254 -4.37 8.28 8.36
CA CYS A 254 -5.37 9.32 8.19
C CYS A 254 -6.21 9.16 6.90
N ASP A 255 -7.35 9.85 6.84
CA ASP A 255 -8.10 10.14 5.61
C ASP A 255 -7.83 11.60 5.22
N VAL A 256 -6.99 11.81 4.20
CA VAL A 256 -6.50 13.12 3.77
C VAL A 256 -7.00 13.42 2.36
N GLU A 257 -7.57 14.62 2.19
CA GLU A 257 -7.88 15.20 0.89
C GLU A 257 -6.99 16.43 0.67
N LEU A 258 -6.14 16.35 -0.36
CA LEU A 258 -5.24 17.41 -0.79
C LEU A 258 -5.66 17.91 -2.17
N SER A 259 -6.02 19.18 -2.27
CA SER A 259 -6.28 19.84 -3.55
C SER A 259 -5.13 20.77 -3.90
N LEU A 260 -4.56 20.59 -5.11
CA LEU A 260 -3.37 21.30 -5.58
C LEU A 260 -3.62 21.98 -6.93
N GLU A 261 -3.06 23.17 -7.10
CA GLU A 261 -3.06 23.97 -8.31
C GLU A 261 -1.69 24.63 -8.51
N GLY A 262 -1.19 24.63 -9.75
CA GLY A 262 0.14 25.17 -10.07
C GLY A 262 1.30 24.33 -9.52
N VAL A 263 1.09 23.04 -9.26
CA VAL A 263 2.15 22.10 -8.90
C VAL A 263 2.85 21.60 -10.17
N GLU A 264 4.18 21.64 -10.15
CA GLU A 264 5.03 21.21 -11.26
C GLU A 264 5.73 19.88 -10.95
N SER A 265 6.13 19.69 -9.69
CA SER A 265 6.88 18.52 -9.22
C SER A 265 6.22 17.93 -7.97
N LEU A 266 6.01 16.61 -7.97
CA LEU A 266 5.49 15.85 -6.84
C LEU A 266 6.46 14.73 -6.47
N ALA A 267 6.91 14.73 -5.22
CA ALA A 267 7.57 13.60 -4.58
C ALA A 267 6.54 12.87 -3.69
N LEU A 268 6.40 11.57 -3.86
CA LEU A 268 5.41 10.75 -3.18
C LEU A 268 6.08 9.50 -2.59
N ASP A 269 6.08 9.40 -1.27
CA ASP A 269 6.66 8.27 -0.54
C ASP A 269 5.54 7.51 0.18
N VAL A 270 5.35 6.23 -0.18
CA VAL A 270 4.24 5.40 0.31
C VAL A 270 4.78 4.14 0.95
N ALA A 271 4.72 4.10 2.27
CA ALA A 271 5.03 2.92 3.07
C ALA A 271 3.83 1.96 3.15
N GLY A 272 2.60 2.49 3.13
CA GLY A 272 1.37 1.71 3.23
C GLY A 272 0.12 2.54 2.95
N GLY A 273 -1.05 1.87 2.91
CA GLY A 273 -2.34 2.54 2.64
C GLY A 273 -2.65 2.69 1.16
N TYR A 274 -3.51 3.66 0.85
CA TYR A 274 -3.99 3.91 -0.51
C TYR A 274 -3.86 5.39 -0.88
N VAL A 275 -3.17 5.66 -2.00
CA VAL A 275 -3.03 7.01 -2.55
C VAL A 275 -3.72 7.07 -3.91
N ALA A 276 -4.71 7.96 -4.04
CA ALA A 276 -5.28 8.32 -5.34
C ALA A 276 -4.73 9.67 -5.79
N LEU A 277 -4.17 9.72 -6.99
CA LEU A 277 -3.51 10.90 -7.55
C LEU A 277 -4.20 11.31 -8.86
N SER A 278 -4.61 12.57 -8.98
CA SER A 278 -5.26 13.11 -10.17
C SER A 278 -4.83 14.56 -10.43
N LEU A 279 -3.69 14.74 -11.11
CA LEU A 279 -3.02 16.04 -11.29
C LEU A 279 -2.47 16.23 -12.71
N GLY A 280 -2.14 17.49 -13.02
CA GLY A 280 -1.24 17.82 -14.12
C GLY A 280 0.15 18.15 -13.54
N LEU A 281 1.20 17.50 -14.03
CA LEU A 281 2.57 17.61 -13.50
C LEU A 281 3.60 17.57 -14.64
N SER A 282 4.80 18.09 -14.38
CA SER A 282 5.98 17.88 -15.24
C SER A 282 6.90 16.82 -14.66
N GLU A 283 7.01 16.76 -13.33
CA GLU A 283 7.87 15.82 -12.62
C GLU A 283 7.08 15.02 -11.59
N LEU A 284 7.33 13.70 -11.55
CA LEU A 284 6.86 12.81 -10.50
C LEU A 284 8.02 11.93 -10.04
N ARG A 285 8.24 11.87 -8.73
CA ARG A 285 9.02 10.81 -8.09
C ARG A 285 8.09 10.06 -7.14
N ALA A 286 7.92 8.76 -7.35
CA ALA A 286 7.07 7.92 -6.51
C ALA A 286 7.86 6.72 -5.97
N GLU A 287 8.02 6.64 -4.66
CA GLU A 287 8.64 5.51 -3.96
C GLU A 287 7.58 4.74 -3.19
N VAL A 288 7.31 3.50 -3.61
CA VAL A 288 6.23 2.67 -3.07
C VAL A 288 6.83 1.43 -2.41
N SER A 289 7.19 1.59 -1.14
CA SER A 289 7.68 0.50 -0.29
C SER A 289 6.58 -0.49 0.07
N GLY A 290 5.34 0.00 0.20
CA GLY A 290 4.13 -0.79 0.47
C GLY A 290 2.86 -0.02 0.12
N GLY A 291 1.69 -0.65 0.25
CA GLY A 291 0.41 -0.02 -0.13
C GLY A 291 0.18 0.06 -1.64
N VAL A 292 -0.76 0.91 -2.04
CA VAL A 292 -1.20 1.05 -3.44
C VAL A 292 -1.30 2.52 -3.83
N VAL A 293 -0.70 2.86 -4.97
CA VAL A 293 -0.88 4.15 -5.64
C VAL A 293 -1.69 3.94 -6.92
N ASP A 294 -2.77 4.70 -7.06
CA ASP A 294 -3.57 4.81 -8.28
C ASP A 294 -3.45 6.23 -8.84
N ALA A 295 -2.81 6.36 -10.00
CA ALA A 295 -2.46 7.65 -10.58
C ALA A 295 -3.16 7.88 -11.92
N ASP A 296 -3.83 9.01 -12.07
CA ASP A 296 -4.32 9.52 -13.36
C ASP A 296 -3.71 10.90 -13.62
N LEU A 297 -2.69 10.94 -14.49
CA LEU A 297 -1.83 12.11 -14.64
C LEU A 297 -1.88 12.69 -16.04
N SER A 298 -1.97 14.03 -16.10
CA SER A 298 -1.69 14.79 -17.31
C SER A 298 -0.24 15.29 -17.27
N LEU A 299 0.55 14.91 -18.27
CA LEU A 299 1.98 15.17 -18.31
C LEU A 299 2.37 16.03 -19.53
N GLY A 300 3.37 16.88 -19.33
CA GLY A 300 4.09 17.57 -20.40
C GLY A 300 5.44 16.93 -20.68
N ARG A 301 6.40 17.75 -21.08
CA ARG A 301 7.82 17.37 -21.04
C ARG A 301 8.30 17.34 -19.60
N GLY A 302 9.00 16.28 -19.21
CA GLY A 302 9.65 16.22 -17.91
C GLY A 302 10.18 14.83 -17.60
N ALA A 303 10.08 14.42 -16.33
CA ALA A 303 10.61 13.16 -15.84
C ALA A 303 9.64 12.51 -14.85
N VAL A 304 9.35 11.23 -15.06
CA VAL A 304 8.59 10.40 -14.13
C VAL A 304 9.50 9.26 -13.67
N SER A 305 9.72 9.17 -12.37
CA SER A 305 10.42 8.05 -11.72
C SER A 305 9.46 7.32 -10.79
N ILE A 306 9.31 6.01 -10.97
CA ILE A 306 8.45 5.15 -10.14
C ILE A 306 9.27 3.96 -9.66
N GLU A 307 9.41 3.83 -8.34
CA GLU A 307 10.12 2.74 -7.68
C GLU A 307 9.17 1.95 -6.78
N ALA A 308 8.96 0.67 -7.08
CA ALA A 308 8.09 -0.20 -6.28
C ALA A 308 8.90 -1.32 -5.60
N ALA A 309 9.26 -1.12 -4.32
CA ALA A 309 10.08 -2.04 -3.52
C ALA A 309 9.25 -3.10 -2.74
N GLY A 310 7.95 -3.19 -3.02
CA GLY A 310 7.04 -4.15 -2.38
C GLY A 310 5.56 -3.78 -2.52
N GLY A 311 5.25 -2.49 -2.73
CA GLY A 311 3.90 -2.02 -3.01
C GLY A 311 3.53 -2.09 -4.50
N ALA A 312 2.35 -1.54 -4.81
CA ALA A 312 1.81 -1.50 -6.16
C ALA A 312 1.61 -0.07 -6.66
N PHE A 313 2.07 0.21 -7.88
CA PHE A 313 1.77 1.46 -8.59
C PHE A 313 0.96 1.14 -9.85
N ALA A 314 -0.28 1.62 -9.92
CA ALA A 314 -1.09 1.58 -11.12
C ALA A 314 -1.33 3.01 -11.62
N GLY A 315 -1.32 3.23 -12.94
CA GLY A 315 -1.71 4.53 -13.43
C GLY A 315 -1.90 4.71 -14.92
N ARG A 316 -2.65 5.76 -15.26
CA ARG A 316 -2.78 6.33 -16.60
C ARG A 316 -1.91 7.57 -16.70
N LEU A 317 -1.00 7.58 -17.68
CA LEU A 317 -0.15 8.73 -17.96
C LEU A 317 -0.52 9.31 -19.32
N ARG A 318 -1.13 10.49 -19.32
CA ARG A 318 -1.60 11.18 -20.53
C ARG A 318 -0.64 12.30 -20.89
N TYR A 319 0.14 12.10 -21.94
CA TYR A 319 1.09 13.10 -22.41
C TYR A 319 0.41 14.07 -23.38
N SER A 320 0.66 15.36 -23.17
CA SER A 320 0.43 16.41 -24.15
C SER A 320 1.57 16.47 -25.17
N PRO A 321 1.38 17.04 -26.38
CA PRO A 321 2.47 17.19 -27.34
C PRO A 321 3.64 17.98 -26.75
N PHE A 322 4.86 17.49 -26.95
CA PHE A 322 6.08 18.14 -26.48
C PHE A 322 7.24 18.01 -27.47
N GLU A 323 8.23 18.89 -27.32
CA GLU A 323 9.48 18.89 -28.09
C GLU A 323 10.66 18.44 -27.24
N GLY A 324 11.58 17.69 -27.86
CA GLY A 324 12.74 17.12 -27.19
C GLY A 324 12.42 15.83 -26.43
N THR A 325 13.21 15.54 -25.39
CA THR A 325 13.14 14.27 -24.64
C THR A 325 12.37 14.42 -23.33
N SER A 326 11.51 13.44 -23.05
CA SER A 326 10.85 13.20 -21.76
C SER A 326 11.25 11.81 -21.25
N ARG A 327 11.34 11.59 -19.93
CA ARG A 327 11.80 10.32 -19.34
C ARG A 327 10.71 9.66 -18.49
N LEU A 328 10.64 8.33 -18.59
CA LEU A 328 9.86 7.46 -17.72
C LEU A 328 10.76 6.33 -17.23
N ASP A 329 11.21 6.45 -15.99
CA ASP A 329 12.04 5.46 -15.31
C ASP A 329 11.16 4.67 -14.33
N VAL A 330 11.15 3.34 -14.48
CA VAL A 330 10.28 2.44 -13.70
C VAL A 330 11.11 1.28 -13.18
N SER A 331 11.11 1.08 -11.87
CA SER A 331 11.75 -0.06 -11.23
C SER A 331 10.77 -0.81 -10.32
N ALA A 332 10.86 -2.14 -10.31
CA ALA A 332 10.09 -2.99 -9.39
C ALA A 332 10.99 -4.05 -8.74
N THR A 333 11.26 -3.88 -7.45
CA THR A 333 12.01 -4.84 -6.62
C THR A 333 11.03 -5.56 -5.71
N GLY A 334 10.52 -6.72 -6.15
CA GLY A 334 9.45 -7.46 -5.46
C GLY A 334 8.06 -6.82 -5.51
N GLY A 335 7.94 -5.54 -5.89
CA GLY A 335 6.66 -4.85 -6.12
C GLY A 335 6.06 -5.04 -7.50
N ALA A 336 4.97 -4.32 -7.78
CA ALA A 336 4.28 -4.36 -9.07
C ALA A 336 3.98 -2.97 -9.62
N VAL A 337 4.32 -2.73 -10.90
CA VAL A 337 4.00 -1.49 -11.61
C VAL A 337 3.19 -1.81 -12.86
N ASN A 338 2.06 -1.13 -13.02
CA ASN A 338 1.22 -1.22 -14.20
C ASN A 338 0.83 0.16 -14.73
N LEU A 339 1.30 0.48 -15.94
CA LEU A 339 1.07 1.77 -16.57
C LEU A 339 0.35 1.63 -17.91
N SER A 340 -0.63 2.51 -18.13
CA SER A 340 -1.21 2.79 -19.45
C SER A 340 -0.77 4.18 -19.90
N LEU A 341 0.02 4.23 -20.97
CA LEU A 341 0.47 5.47 -21.59
C LEU A 341 -0.50 5.87 -22.70
N GLU A 342 -0.92 7.13 -22.69
CA GLU A 342 -1.62 7.78 -23.80
C GLU A 342 -0.71 8.87 -24.36
N LEU A 343 -0.25 8.67 -25.58
CA LEU A 343 0.75 9.51 -26.22
C LEU A 343 0.22 10.08 -27.54
N PRO A 344 0.53 11.35 -27.86
CA PRO A 344 0.23 11.93 -29.16
C PRO A 344 0.94 11.16 -30.29
N PRO A 345 0.33 11.05 -31.49
CA PRO A 345 0.93 10.32 -32.61
C PRO A 345 2.31 10.83 -33.05
N ASP A 346 2.60 12.12 -32.84
CA ASP A 346 3.85 12.79 -33.21
C ASP A 346 4.98 12.65 -32.17
N VAL A 347 4.68 12.12 -30.98
CA VAL A 347 5.66 11.85 -29.91
C VAL A 347 6.20 10.42 -30.03
N GLY A 348 7.48 10.27 -30.31
CA GLY A 348 8.14 8.97 -30.44
C GLY A 348 8.25 8.24 -29.10
N LEU A 349 8.49 6.94 -29.16
CA LEU A 349 8.68 6.10 -27.99
C LEU A 349 9.93 5.25 -28.17
N SER A 350 10.82 5.31 -27.19
CA SER A 350 11.98 4.46 -27.01
C SER A 350 11.79 3.68 -25.72
N ALA A 351 12.06 2.38 -25.70
CA ALA A 351 11.96 1.57 -24.50
C ALA A 351 13.16 0.64 -24.35
N ARG A 352 13.71 0.61 -23.14
CA ARG A 352 14.70 -0.37 -22.69
C ARG A 352 14.12 -1.12 -21.50
N ALA A 353 14.39 -2.42 -21.45
CA ALA A 353 13.87 -3.30 -20.41
C ALA A 353 14.98 -4.22 -19.89
N SER A 354 15.05 -4.40 -18.57
CA SER A 354 15.92 -5.36 -17.91
C SER A 354 15.14 -6.16 -16.87
N ALA A 355 15.44 -7.46 -16.72
CA ALA A 355 14.74 -8.32 -15.78
C ALA A 355 15.71 -9.30 -15.11
N ALA A 356 15.70 -9.31 -13.77
CA ALA A 356 16.43 -10.25 -12.93
C ALA A 356 15.43 -11.01 -12.04
N GLY A 357 14.96 -12.17 -12.51
CA GLY A 357 13.97 -12.98 -11.78
C GLY A 357 12.56 -12.37 -11.70
N GLY A 358 12.28 -11.29 -12.45
CA GLY A 358 10.97 -10.63 -12.55
C GLY A 358 10.37 -10.68 -13.96
N ILE A 359 9.27 -9.95 -14.17
CA ILE A 359 8.60 -9.83 -15.48
C ILE A 359 8.60 -8.37 -15.91
N VAL A 360 9.10 -8.09 -17.12
CA VAL A 360 8.96 -6.76 -17.73
C VAL A 360 8.26 -6.88 -19.08
N LYS A 361 7.21 -6.08 -19.28
CA LYS A 361 6.56 -5.89 -20.58
C LYS A 361 6.52 -4.40 -20.88
N THR A 362 7.15 -3.99 -21.97
CA THR A 362 7.16 -2.61 -22.46
C THR A 362 6.41 -2.49 -23.80
N PRO A 363 5.95 -1.29 -24.16
CA PRO A 363 5.41 -1.04 -25.49
C PRO A 363 6.50 -1.14 -26.56
N LYS A 364 6.09 -1.41 -27.80
CA LYS A 364 7.01 -1.42 -28.94
C LYS A 364 7.51 -0.01 -29.22
N PRO A 365 8.82 0.19 -29.47
CA PRO A 365 9.34 1.47 -29.90
C PRO A 365 8.64 1.96 -31.17
N ARG A 366 8.45 3.28 -31.28
CA ARG A 366 7.92 3.93 -32.48
C ARG A 366 8.63 5.26 -32.73
N PRO A 367 8.88 5.63 -34.00
CA PRO A 367 9.41 6.95 -34.31
C PRO A 367 8.39 8.04 -34.02
N GLY A 368 8.86 9.26 -33.77
CA GLY A 368 8.05 10.46 -33.66
C GLY A 368 8.73 11.65 -34.31
N GLY A 369 7.93 12.62 -34.75
CA GLY A 369 8.40 13.77 -35.51
C GLY A 369 8.73 15.00 -34.65
N ARG A 370 8.34 15.02 -33.37
CA ARG A 370 8.41 16.22 -32.53
C ARG A 370 9.18 16.03 -31.22
N GLY A 371 8.84 15.00 -30.45
CA GLY A 371 9.48 14.65 -29.19
C GLY A 371 9.65 13.15 -29.05
N VAL A 372 10.37 12.70 -28.02
CA VAL A 372 10.55 11.28 -27.71
C VAL A 372 10.37 11.05 -26.21
N LEU A 373 9.54 10.06 -25.86
CA LEU A 373 9.49 9.49 -24.52
C LEU A 373 10.49 8.33 -24.43
N GLU A 374 11.50 8.47 -23.57
CA GLU A 374 12.46 7.42 -23.25
C GLU A 374 11.98 6.66 -22.01
N ILE A 375 11.75 5.36 -22.17
CA ILE A 375 11.28 4.46 -21.11
C ILE A 375 12.43 3.55 -20.69
N SER A 376 12.75 3.57 -19.40
CA SER A 376 13.61 2.56 -18.75
C SER A 376 12.75 1.74 -17.79
N ALA A 377 12.70 0.42 -17.97
CA ALA A 377 11.89 -0.47 -17.15
C ALA A 377 12.72 -1.62 -16.59
N GLU A 378 12.80 -1.73 -15.28
CA GLU A 378 13.60 -2.74 -14.58
C GLU A 378 12.75 -3.54 -13.60
N ALA A 379 12.93 -4.86 -13.56
CA ALA A 379 12.30 -5.70 -12.53
C ALA A 379 13.28 -6.70 -11.92
N ALA A 380 13.43 -6.64 -10.58
CA ALA A 380 14.17 -7.59 -9.78
C ALA A 380 13.18 -8.36 -8.87
N GLY A 381 12.79 -9.58 -9.27
CA GLY A 381 11.75 -10.35 -8.57
C GLY A 381 10.32 -9.76 -8.60
N GLY A 382 10.14 -8.53 -9.11
CA GLY A 382 8.85 -7.85 -9.26
C GLY A 382 8.25 -7.97 -10.66
N ALA A 383 7.21 -7.18 -10.93
CA ALA A 383 6.55 -7.12 -12.23
C ALA A 383 6.36 -5.68 -12.72
N VAL A 384 6.83 -5.37 -13.92
CA VAL A 384 6.58 -4.11 -14.62
C VAL A 384 5.81 -4.38 -15.90
N LYS A 385 4.68 -3.71 -16.06
CA LYS A 385 3.90 -3.76 -17.29
C LYS A 385 3.54 -2.35 -17.73
N ILE A 386 3.98 -1.99 -18.92
CA ILE A 386 3.72 -0.71 -19.55
C ILE A 386 3.05 -1.01 -20.89
N GLU A 387 1.85 -0.48 -21.08
CA GLU A 387 1.12 -0.54 -22.35
C GLU A 387 0.96 0.88 -22.87
N ALA A 388 1.21 1.08 -24.17
CA ALA A 388 0.98 2.37 -24.82
C ALA A 388 -0.20 2.24 -25.77
N LYS A 389 -1.03 3.28 -25.79
CA LYS A 389 -2.08 3.50 -26.78
C LYS A 389 -1.83 4.84 -27.45
N ASP A 390 -2.11 4.88 -28.75
CA ASP A 390 -2.17 6.15 -29.47
C ASP A 390 -3.41 6.91 -28.97
N ALA A 391 -3.22 8.17 -28.58
CA ALA A 391 -4.25 9.04 -28.04
C ALA A 391 -5.18 9.61 -29.13
#